data_AF-A0A8J3Q8Z8-F1
#
_entry.id   AF-A0A8J3Q8Z8-F1
#
_cell.length_a   1.000
_cell.length_b   1.000
_cell.length_c   1.000
_cell.angle_alpha   90.00
_cell.angle_beta   90.00
_cell.angle_gamma   90.00
#
_symmetry.space_group_name_H-M   'P 1'
#
loop_
_entity.id
_entity.type
_entity.pdbx_description
1 polymer ?
#
loop_
_entity_poly.entity_id
_entity_poly.type
_entity_poly.pdbx_seq_one_letter_code
_entity_poly.pdbx_strand_id
1 'polypeptide(L)'
;MAHDDVAHLRELMARRWERLAALDVVEAAEDIVRSHRRNQLLADLARAVRVHIGAEDDLTAALAAGNLVLVMAAEQRLCTARLQREAVAVVYTVTDDAYEQAGRHYQAVRATLRHSIRQLQLALNRTSGERH
;
A
#
# COMPACT_ATOMS: atom_id res chain seq x y z
N MET A 1 -37.14 29.72 -2.86
CA MET A 1 -35.90 30.15 -2.19
C MET A 1 -35.55 29.23 -1.02
N ALA A 2 -36.12 29.37 0.18
CA ALA A 2 -35.71 28.50 1.30
C ALA A 2 -35.94 26.99 1.06
N HIS A 3 -37.01 26.60 0.36
CA HIS A 3 -37.25 25.18 0.01
C HIS A 3 -36.19 24.61 -0.95
N ASP A 4 -35.62 25.45 -1.81
CA ASP A 4 -34.57 25.08 -2.76
C ASP A 4 -33.23 24.86 -2.04
N ASP A 5 -32.94 25.66 -1.01
CA ASP A 5 -31.72 25.55 -0.19
C ASP A 5 -31.68 24.23 0.59
N VAL A 6 -32.80 23.80 1.17
CA VAL A 6 -32.90 22.52 1.91
C VAL A 6 -32.76 21.33 0.96
N ALA A 7 -33.39 21.39 -0.22
CA ALA A 7 -33.24 20.35 -1.24
C ALA A 7 -31.77 20.24 -1.71
N HIS A 8 -31.13 21.39 -1.95
CA HIS A 8 -29.72 21.44 -2.34
C HIS A 8 -28.77 20.88 -1.28
N LEU A 9 -28.97 21.24 0.00
CA LEU A 9 -28.16 20.70 1.11
C LEU A 9 -28.31 19.17 1.26
N ARG A 10 -29.53 18.64 1.07
CA ARG A 10 -29.77 17.19 1.10
C ARG A 10 -29.09 16.48 -0.06
N GLU A 11 -29.18 17.05 -1.26
CA GLU A 11 -28.50 16.51 -2.44
C GLU A 11 -26.98 16.50 -2.26
N LEU A 12 -26.40 17.60 -1.78
CA LEU A 12 -24.97 17.67 -1.47
C LEU A 12 -24.58 16.62 -0.42
N MET A 13 -25.38 16.45 0.63
CA MET A 13 -25.13 15.45 1.66
C MET A 13 -25.18 14.01 1.10
N ALA A 14 -26.17 13.70 0.26
CA ALA A 14 -26.28 12.40 -0.42
C ALA A 14 -25.04 12.13 -1.29
N ARG A 15 -24.61 13.09 -2.11
CA ARG A 15 -23.38 12.98 -2.92
C ARG A 15 -22.13 12.74 -2.08
N ARG A 16 -22.05 13.30 -0.86
CA ARG A 16 -20.91 13.04 0.05
C ARG A 16 -20.94 11.65 0.65
N TRP A 17 -22.12 11.12 0.96
CA TRP A 17 -22.28 9.73 1.40
C TRP A 17 -21.92 8.74 0.29
N GLU A 18 -22.35 8.98 -0.94
CA GLU A 18 -21.98 8.16 -2.10
C GLU A 18 -20.47 8.14 -2.31
N ARG A 19 -19.80 9.29 -2.22
CA ARG A 19 -18.33 9.36 -2.29
C ARG A 19 -17.65 8.59 -1.16
N LEU A 20 -18.21 8.60 0.05
CA LEU A 20 -17.67 7.84 1.17
C LEU A 20 -17.82 6.33 0.92
N ALA A 21 -18.97 5.89 0.44
CA ALA A 21 -19.19 4.48 0.08
C ALA A 21 -18.28 4.04 -1.08
N ALA A 22 -18.08 4.90 -2.09
CA ALA A 22 -17.15 4.62 -3.17
C ALA A 22 -15.69 4.49 -2.66
N LEU A 23 -15.29 5.35 -1.71
CA LEU A 23 -13.98 5.26 -1.06
C LEU A 23 -13.81 3.91 -0.34
N ASP A 24 -14.83 3.43 0.38
CA ASP A 24 -14.81 2.14 1.08
C ASP A 24 -14.56 0.97 0.12
N VAL A 25 -15.23 0.99 -1.05
CA VAL A 25 -15.07 -0.05 -2.08
C VAL A 25 -13.66 -0.01 -2.70
N VAL A 26 -13.15 1.19 -3.00
CA VAL A 26 -11.80 1.36 -3.56
C VAL A 26 -10.73 0.89 -2.58
N GLU A 27 -10.84 1.28 -1.31
CA GLU A 27 -9.90 0.87 -0.26
C GLU A 27 -9.89 -0.66 -0.10
N ALA A 28 -11.08 -1.29 -0.05
CA ALA A 28 -11.19 -2.75 0.04
C ALA A 28 -10.59 -3.48 -1.20
N ALA A 29 -10.81 -2.96 -2.41
CA ALA A 29 -10.24 -3.53 -3.62
C ALA A 29 -8.71 -3.38 -3.65
N GLU A 30 -8.19 -2.22 -3.22
CA GLU A 30 -6.76 -1.99 -3.13
C GLU A 30 -6.10 -2.89 -2.07
N ASP A 31 -6.74 -3.10 -0.92
CA ASP A 31 -6.23 -3.99 0.13
C ASP A 31 -6.01 -5.43 -0.37
N ILE A 32 -6.90 -5.93 -1.23
CA ILE A 32 -6.75 -7.25 -1.87
C ILE A 32 -5.52 -7.27 -2.78
N VAL A 33 -5.39 -6.27 -3.66
CA VAL A 33 -4.26 -6.17 -4.60
C VAL A 33 -2.94 -6.01 -3.85
N ARG A 34 -2.93 -5.17 -2.81
CA ARG A 34 -1.81 -4.92 -1.91
C ARG A 34 -1.37 -6.19 -1.21
N SER A 35 -2.30 -6.90 -0.58
CA SER A 35 -2.01 -8.17 0.10
C SER A 35 -1.42 -9.19 -0.87
N HIS A 36 -2.00 -9.31 -2.07
CA HIS A 36 -1.49 -10.20 -3.09
C HIS A 36 -0.07 -9.84 -3.52
N ARG A 37 0.18 -8.56 -3.81
CA ARG A 37 1.49 -8.06 -4.24
C ARG A 37 2.54 -8.20 -3.15
N ARG A 38 2.21 -7.91 -1.90
CA ARG A 38 3.09 -8.10 -0.74
C ARG A 38 3.52 -9.56 -0.60
N ASN A 39 2.57 -10.49 -0.73
CA ASN A 39 2.87 -11.92 -0.68
C ASN A 39 3.79 -12.37 -1.82
N GLN A 40 3.60 -11.85 -3.04
CA GLN A 40 4.51 -12.10 -4.17
C GLN A 40 5.93 -11.60 -3.86
N LEU A 41 6.07 -10.36 -3.40
CA LEU A 41 7.38 -9.77 -3.10
C LEU A 41 8.10 -10.50 -1.95
N LEU A 42 7.36 -10.95 -0.93
CA LEU A 42 7.91 -11.79 0.14
C LEU A 42 8.38 -13.15 -0.40
N ALA A 43 7.64 -13.77 -1.32
CA ALA A 43 8.04 -15.02 -1.95
C ALA A 43 9.30 -14.85 -2.82
N ASP A 44 9.39 -13.75 -3.57
CA ASP A 44 10.56 -13.39 -4.36
C ASP A 44 11.78 -13.11 -3.47
N LEU A 45 11.59 -12.39 -2.36
CA LEU A 45 12.65 -12.12 -1.39
C LEU A 45 13.15 -13.42 -0.76
N ALA A 46 12.24 -14.30 -0.33
CA ALA A 46 12.60 -15.60 0.21
C ALA A 46 13.36 -16.46 -0.82
N ARG A 47 13.00 -16.39 -2.10
CA ARG A 47 13.74 -17.06 -3.19
C ARG A 47 15.14 -16.46 -3.34
N ALA A 48 15.27 -15.14 -3.37
CA ALA A 48 16.57 -14.47 -3.50
C ALA A 48 17.48 -14.76 -2.30
N VAL A 49 16.94 -14.80 -1.08
CA VAL A 49 17.67 -15.19 0.13
C VAL A 49 18.17 -16.64 0.03
N ARG A 50 17.34 -17.59 -0.42
CA ARG A 50 17.78 -18.98 -0.62
C ARG A 50 18.91 -19.10 -1.65
N VAL A 51 18.83 -18.35 -2.75
CA VAL A 51 19.90 -18.32 -3.77
C VAL A 51 21.20 -17.74 -3.18
N HIS A 52 21.09 -16.70 -2.34
CA HIS A 52 22.24 -16.10 -1.67
C HIS A 52 22.92 -17.08 -0.71
N ILE A 53 22.16 -17.74 0.16
CA ILE A 53 22.67 -18.76 1.09
C ILE A 53 23.34 -19.90 0.31
N GLY A 54 22.68 -20.42 -0.73
CA GLY A 54 23.28 -21.47 -1.57
C GLY A 54 24.58 -21.04 -2.25
N ALA A 55 24.72 -19.76 -2.61
CA ALA A 55 25.97 -19.23 -3.16
C ALA A 55 27.07 -19.09 -2.10
N GLU A 56 26.73 -18.82 -0.83
CA GLU A 56 27.67 -18.85 0.29
C GLU A 56 28.16 -20.28 0.57
N ASP A 57 27.26 -21.26 0.52
CA ASP A 57 27.58 -22.68 0.66
C ASP A 57 28.53 -23.14 -0.47
N ASP A 58 28.23 -22.76 -1.73
CA ASP A 58 29.07 -23.04 -2.89
C ASP A 58 30.48 -22.43 -2.75
N LEU A 59 30.57 -21.20 -2.24
CA LEU A 59 31.86 -20.55 -2.00
C LEU A 59 32.65 -21.27 -0.91
N THR A 60 31.98 -21.66 0.17
CA THR A 60 32.59 -22.42 1.27
C THR A 60 33.13 -23.76 0.79
N ALA A 61 32.36 -24.47 -0.04
CA ALA A 61 32.78 -25.74 -0.64
C ALA A 61 33.97 -25.54 -1.61
N ALA A 62 33.95 -24.48 -2.42
CA ALA A 62 35.05 -24.17 -3.34
C ALA A 62 36.36 -23.82 -2.61
N LEU A 63 36.26 -23.07 -1.50
CA LEU A 63 37.40 -22.75 -0.63
C LEU A 63 37.97 -24.03 0.00
N ALA A 64 37.12 -24.93 0.50
CA ALA A 64 37.54 -26.21 1.05
C ALA A 64 38.23 -27.12 0.01
N ALA A 65 37.79 -27.05 -1.24
CA ALA A 65 38.39 -27.81 -2.35
C ALA A 65 39.75 -27.25 -2.82
N GLY A 66 40.14 -26.04 -2.39
CA GLY A 66 41.43 -25.43 -2.76
C GLY A 66 41.59 -25.11 -4.25
N ASN A 67 40.50 -25.07 -5.01
CA ASN A 67 40.53 -24.82 -6.46
C ASN A 67 40.16 -23.36 -6.75
N LEU A 68 41.18 -22.55 -7.09
CA LEU A 68 41.03 -21.11 -7.33
C LEU A 68 39.98 -20.78 -8.41
N VAL A 69 39.86 -21.61 -9.46
CA VAL A 69 38.87 -21.38 -10.53
C VAL A 69 37.44 -21.53 -10.00
N LEU A 70 37.21 -22.53 -9.14
CA LEU A 70 35.90 -22.73 -8.51
C LEU A 70 35.58 -21.61 -7.52
N VAL A 71 36.59 -21.13 -6.77
CA VAL A 71 36.43 -20.00 -5.82
C VAL A 71 35.99 -18.74 -6.56
N MET A 72 36.70 -18.35 -7.63
CA MET A 72 36.34 -17.16 -8.42
C MET A 72 34.92 -17.26 -9.00
N ALA A 73 34.53 -18.43 -9.51
CA ALA A 73 33.19 -18.64 -10.03
C ALA A 73 32.11 -18.59 -8.93
N ALA A 74 32.42 -19.06 -7.72
CA ALA A 74 31.51 -18.99 -6.58
C ALA A 74 31.38 -17.56 -6.04
N GLU A 75 32.47 -16.79 -5.96
CA GLU A 75 32.43 -15.37 -5.58
C GLU A 75 31.57 -14.54 -6.53
N GLN A 76 31.72 -14.76 -7.85
CA GLN A 76 30.91 -14.07 -8.85
C GLN A 76 29.41 -14.39 -8.69
N ARG A 77 29.08 -15.66 -8.41
CA ARG A 77 27.71 -16.09 -8.14
C ARG A 77 27.16 -15.48 -6.85
N LEU A 78 27.97 -15.44 -5.79
CA LEU A 78 27.60 -14.82 -4.52
C LEU A 78 27.34 -13.32 -4.67
N CYS A 79 28.20 -12.61 -5.42
CA CYS A 79 28.01 -11.20 -5.74
C CYS A 79 26.69 -10.97 -6.48
N THR A 80 26.41 -11.78 -7.50
CA THR A 80 25.15 -11.71 -8.27
C THR A 80 23.93 -11.98 -7.38
N ALA A 81 23.98 -13.01 -6.55
CA ALA A 81 22.91 -13.37 -5.64
C ALA A 81 22.65 -12.27 -4.59
N ARG A 82 23.72 -11.64 -4.09
CA ARG A 82 23.64 -10.50 -3.17
C ARG A 82 22.93 -9.30 -3.82
N LEU A 83 23.34 -8.91 -5.02
CA LEU A 83 22.71 -7.82 -5.76
C LEU A 83 21.23 -8.09 -6.03
N GLN A 84 20.89 -9.32 -6.42
CA GLN A 84 19.50 -9.72 -6.63
C GLN A 84 18.67 -9.62 -5.33
N ARG A 85 19.20 -10.12 -4.21
CA ARG A 85 18.54 -10.03 -2.89
C ARG A 85 18.31 -8.58 -2.47
N GLU A 86 19.33 -7.73 -2.62
CA GLU A 86 19.25 -6.30 -2.29
C GLU A 86 18.23 -5.58 -3.18
N ALA A 87 18.21 -5.85 -4.49
CA ALA A 87 17.24 -5.26 -5.41
C ALA A 87 15.80 -5.62 -5.03
N VAL A 88 15.51 -6.89 -4.71
CA VAL A 88 14.17 -7.31 -4.30
C VAL A 88 13.77 -6.69 -2.96
N ALA A 89 14.70 -6.58 -2.00
CA ALA A 89 14.46 -5.94 -0.72
C ALA A 89 14.08 -4.46 -0.87
N VAL A 90 14.79 -3.71 -1.73
CA VAL A 90 14.48 -2.30 -2.03
C VAL A 90 13.08 -2.16 -2.64
N VAL A 91 12.71 -3.02 -3.59
CA VAL A 91 11.37 -2.99 -4.19
C VAL A 91 10.31 -3.27 -3.12
N TYR A 92 10.55 -4.24 -2.23
CA TYR A 92 9.64 -4.53 -1.12
C TYR A 92 9.42 -3.31 -0.23
N THR A 93 10.49 -2.66 0.24
CA THR A 93 10.38 -1.53 1.16
C THR A 93 9.68 -0.33 0.52
N VAL A 94 10.07 0.04 -0.70
CA VAL A 94 9.44 1.17 -1.41
C VAL A 94 7.96 0.92 -1.66
N THR A 95 7.59 -0.33 -1.96
CA THR A 95 6.18 -0.69 -2.18
C THR A 95 5.39 -0.61 -0.87
N ASP A 96 5.93 -1.10 0.25
CA ASP A 96 5.26 -1.06 1.55
C ASP A 96 5.07 0.39 2.04
N ASP A 97 6.06 1.25 1.85
CA ASP A 97 5.97 2.68 2.16
C ASP A 97 4.88 3.39 1.34
N ALA A 98 4.80 3.10 0.04
CA ALA A 98 3.78 3.66 -0.85
C ALA A 98 2.36 3.23 -0.41
N TYR A 99 2.21 1.98 0.03
CA TYR A 99 0.96 1.46 0.58
C TYR A 99 0.57 2.14 1.89
N GLU A 100 1.52 2.38 2.77
CA GLU A 100 1.28 3.13 4.00
C GLU A 100 0.83 4.56 3.70
N GLN A 101 1.49 5.23 2.74
CA GLN A 101 1.14 6.57 2.33
C GLN A 101 -0.28 6.64 1.73
N ALA A 102 -0.66 5.68 0.90
CA ALA A 102 -2.02 5.56 0.37
C ALA A 102 -3.05 5.37 1.49
N GLY A 103 -2.75 4.51 2.47
CA GLY A 103 -3.61 4.31 3.65
C GLY A 103 -3.84 5.60 4.44
N ARG A 104 -2.79 6.38 4.68
CA ARG A 104 -2.90 7.70 5.33
C ARG A 104 -3.76 8.67 4.50
N HIS A 105 -3.63 8.64 3.17
CA HIS A 105 -4.45 9.47 2.28
C HIS A 105 -5.94 9.11 2.38
N TYR A 106 -6.28 7.82 2.37
CA TYR A 106 -7.67 7.37 2.54
C TYR A 106 -8.27 7.81 3.87
N GLN A 107 -7.52 7.69 4.96
CA GLN A 107 -7.95 8.16 6.28
C GLN A 107 -8.21 9.68 6.30
N ALA A 108 -7.35 10.48 5.65
CA ALA A 108 -7.53 11.93 5.56
C ALA A 108 -8.76 12.32 4.73
N VAL A 109 -8.98 11.66 3.58
CA VAL A 109 -10.16 11.89 2.73
C VAL A 109 -11.44 11.51 3.47
N ARG A 110 -11.44 10.36 4.15
CA ARG A 110 -12.54 9.89 4.98
C ARG A 110 -12.89 10.88 6.10
N ALA A 111 -11.89 11.39 6.82
CA ALA A 111 -12.07 12.39 7.86
C ALA A 111 -12.71 13.67 7.28
N THR A 112 -12.23 14.14 6.13
CA THR A 112 -12.75 15.31 5.42
C THR A 112 -14.21 15.13 5.00
N LEU A 113 -14.54 13.99 4.40
CA LEU A 113 -15.92 13.67 3.98
C LEU A 113 -16.86 13.60 5.18
N ARG A 114 -16.46 12.91 6.26
CA ARG A 114 -17.25 12.84 7.50
C ARG A 114 -17.46 14.21 8.14
N HIS A 115 -16.42 15.05 8.15
CA HIS A 115 -16.55 16.41 8.65
C HIS A 115 -17.53 17.23 7.79
N SER A 116 -17.40 17.16 6.46
CA SER A 116 -18.30 17.86 5.54
C SER A 116 -19.76 17.42 5.70
N ILE A 117 -20.03 16.12 5.86
CA ILE A 117 -21.37 15.59 6.13
C ILE A 117 -21.94 16.18 7.43
N ARG A 118 -21.16 16.23 8.51
CA ARG A 118 -21.60 16.82 9.78
C ARG A 118 -21.93 18.31 9.63
N GLN A 119 -21.12 19.07 8.90
CA GLN A 119 -21.40 20.49 8.64
C GLN A 119 -22.69 20.67 7.84
N LEU A 120 -22.92 19.86 6.81
CA LEU A 120 -24.15 19.88 6.03
C LEU A 120 -25.38 19.52 6.88
N GLN A 121 -25.25 18.54 7.79
CA GLN A 121 -26.32 18.16 8.70
C GLN A 121 -26.64 19.27 9.72
N LEU A 122 -25.62 19.95 10.25
CA LEU A 122 -25.82 21.12 11.12
C LEU A 122 -26.49 22.27 10.38
N ALA A 123 -26.08 22.55 9.13
CA ALA A 123 -26.72 23.57 8.30
C ALA A 123 -28.20 23.24 8.06
N LEU A 124 -28.49 22.00 7.66
CA LEU A 124 -29.86 21.49 7.46
C LEU A 124 -30.75 21.68 8.71
N ASN A 125 -30.21 21.37 9.89
CA ASN A 125 -30.95 21.52 11.14
C ASN A 125 -31.24 22.99 11.47
N ARG A 126 -30.30 23.91 11.22
CA ARG A 126 -30.51 25.35 11.42
C ARG A 126 -31.58 25.89 10.47
N THR A 127 -31.46 25.61 9.18
CA THR A 127 -32.42 26.10 8.15
C THR A 127 -33.82 25.51 8.31
N SER A 128 -33.95 24.33 8.95
CA SER A 128 -35.24 23.72 9.27
C SER A 128 -35.82 24.25 10.59
N GLY A 129 -34.97 24.55 11.58
CA GLY A 129 -35.38 25.09 12.88
C GLY A 129 -35.85 26.55 12.83
N GLU A 130 -35.32 27.36 11.91
CA GLU A 130 -35.80 28.74 11.65
C GLU A 130 -37.22 28.81 11.06
N ARG A 131 -37.84 27.66 10.73
CA ARG A 131 -39.21 27.56 10.18
C ARG A 131 -40.27 27.14 11.19
N HIS A 132 -39.86 26.78 12.41
CA HIS A 132 -40.75 26.42 13.51
C HIS A 132 -40.85 27.57 14.50
#